data_AF-A0A7S1R204-F1
#
_entry.id   AF-A0A7S1R204-F1
#
_cell.length_a   1.000
_cell.length_b   1.000
_cell.length_c   1.000
_cell.angle_alpha   90.00
_cell.angle_beta   90.00
_cell.angle_gamma   90.00
#
_symmetry.space_group_name_H-M   'P 1'
#
loop_
_entity.id
_entity.type
_entity.pdbx_description
1 polymer ?
#
loop_
_entity_poly.entity_id
_entity_poly.type
_entity_poly.pdbx_seq_one_letter_code
_entity_poly.pdbx_strand_id
1 'polypeptide(L)'
;MAEEFFSTLSTIGQLPNMNLEVRLRFCGNIDKMTNTLSAWLSLIGITRWLSIGNVNGMRYIGYGLTCPLMQVELVCMLAPIIPCFKLQCLITFLTTFMTLMSGYAASLMWMPLWEGDLIGFINTKDFDVLAPTPKLQVVAPAFCGITILSMICIPYLLIMYLAHGGAKNPDLPQGYKCLVFLVWFTWNLFPLWWMMSWEGQSIITDTKFNEIGFTVLNMIAKGSFTLQGFRMGTFEDKRRGSVKDKHAHKGKRGKNGGWSDKEASWDLEDGSPRKNRHVADSRDEFESERTNIPAVISRKSSRKLSASVFVKILRDFDTAPNPDYLGSIPEDAGKRKKRAASAERGGDGNRGHGHSIQQIPNDESPDVHNPWFKSCLQHTFRPVVGHALARAK
;
A
#
# COMPACT_ATOMS: atom_id res chain seq x y z
N MET A 1 -2.11 18.73 -3.06
CA MET A 1 -1.67 17.88 -1.92
C MET A 1 -2.58 18.00 -0.69
N ALA A 2 -2.65 19.11 0.05
CA ALA A 2 -3.47 19.15 1.28
C ALA A 2 -4.98 19.06 1.01
N GLU A 3 -5.51 19.85 0.07
CA GLU A 3 -6.92 19.80 -0.34
C GLU A 3 -7.26 18.47 -1.03
N GLU A 4 -6.37 18.02 -1.91
CA GLU A 4 -6.36 16.70 -2.56
C GLU A 4 -6.43 15.56 -1.52
N PHE A 5 -5.76 15.69 -0.37
CA PHE A 5 -5.83 14.73 0.75
C PHE A 5 -7.23 14.70 1.37
N PHE A 6 -7.78 15.86 1.75
CA PHE A 6 -9.12 15.92 2.36
C PHE A 6 -10.24 15.52 1.39
N SER A 7 -10.12 15.89 0.11
CA SER A 7 -11.00 15.43 -0.97
C SER A 7 -10.96 13.91 -1.13
N THR A 8 -9.76 13.32 -1.15
CA THR A 8 -9.57 11.87 -1.12
C THR A 8 -10.21 11.25 0.15
N LEU A 9 -9.87 11.72 1.35
CA LEU A 9 -10.43 11.16 2.59
C LEU A 9 -11.96 11.23 2.67
N SER A 10 -12.59 12.32 2.20
CA SER A 10 -14.05 12.44 2.18
C SER A 10 -14.73 11.38 1.30
N THR A 11 -14.04 10.94 0.25
CA THR A 11 -14.51 9.91 -0.70
C THR A 11 -14.55 8.51 -0.08
N ILE A 12 -13.80 8.25 1.01
CA ILE A 12 -13.76 6.94 1.69
C ILE A 12 -15.16 6.41 2.00
N GLY A 13 -16.05 7.29 2.48
CA GLY A 13 -17.39 6.91 2.89
C GLY A 13 -18.30 6.34 1.79
N GLN A 14 -17.88 6.43 0.51
CA GLN A 14 -18.62 5.97 -0.67
C GLN A 14 -18.03 4.71 -1.33
N LEU A 15 -16.80 4.31 -0.98
CA LEU A 15 -16.05 3.19 -1.60
C LEU A 15 -16.79 1.83 -1.67
N PRO A 16 -17.67 1.46 -0.71
CA PRO A 16 -18.47 0.23 -0.82
C PRO A 16 -19.40 0.19 -2.05
N ASN A 17 -19.84 1.36 -2.54
CA ASN A 17 -20.78 1.48 -3.65
C ASN A 17 -20.09 1.71 -5.01
N MET A 18 -18.75 1.77 -5.02
CA MET A 18 -17.96 2.06 -6.22
C MET A 18 -17.54 0.79 -6.96
N ASN A 19 -17.09 0.93 -8.22
CA ASN A 19 -16.48 -0.17 -8.96
C ASN A 19 -15.02 -0.42 -8.50
N LEU A 20 -14.53 -1.65 -8.67
CA LEU A 20 -13.16 -2.05 -8.30
C LEU A 20 -12.07 -1.15 -8.93
N GLU A 21 -12.25 -0.72 -10.17
CA GLU A 21 -11.33 0.23 -10.83
C GLU A 21 -11.19 1.55 -10.06
N VAL A 22 -12.31 2.10 -9.57
CA VAL A 22 -12.31 3.37 -8.82
C VAL A 22 -11.64 3.17 -7.45
N ARG A 23 -11.91 2.03 -6.78
CA ARG A 23 -11.19 1.64 -5.56
C ARG A 23 -9.68 1.53 -5.80
N LEU A 24 -9.23 0.89 -6.88
CA LEU A 24 -7.80 0.72 -7.16
C LEU A 24 -7.10 2.03 -7.51
N ARG A 25 -7.76 2.94 -8.25
CA ARG A 25 -7.25 4.31 -8.50
C ARG A 25 -7.18 5.12 -7.20
N PHE A 26 -8.20 5.03 -6.36
CA PHE A 26 -8.24 5.65 -5.03
C PHE A 26 -7.09 5.17 -4.14
N CYS A 27 -6.86 3.86 -4.09
CA CYS A 27 -5.75 3.26 -3.34
C CYS A 27 -4.40 3.75 -3.90
N GLY A 28 -4.21 3.69 -5.23
CA GLY A 28 -2.99 4.20 -5.88
C GLY A 28 -2.69 5.69 -5.63
N ASN A 29 -3.72 6.52 -5.40
CA ASN A 29 -3.54 7.91 -4.96
C ASN A 29 -3.02 7.97 -3.52
N ILE A 30 -3.62 7.22 -2.57
CA ILE A 30 -3.09 7.09 -1.20
C ILE A 30 -1.65 6.59 -1.22
N ASP A 31 -1.35 5.60 -2.04
CA ASP A 31 -0.03 5.00 -2.23
C ASP A 31 1.00 6.04 -2.72
N LYS A 32 0.65 6.85 -3.73
CA LYS A 32 1.44 7.99 -4.24
C LYS A 32 1.69 9.04 -3.15
N MET A 33 0.68 9.39 -2.37
CA MET A 33 0.79 10.39 -1.29
C MET A 33 1.65 9.86 -0.13
N THR A 34 1.46 8.60 0.24
CA THR A 34 2.19 7.89 1.30
C THR A 34 3.68 7.82 1.00
N ASN A 35 4.05 7.46 -0.24
CA ASN A 35 5.44 7.45 -0.68
C ASN A 35 6.04 8.87 -0.79
N THR A 36 5.30 9.84 -1.33
CA THR A 36 5.74 11.25 -1.39
C THR A 36 6.02 11.82 0.00
N LEU A 37 5.09 11.60 0.95
CA LEU A 37 5.24 12.03 2.34
C LEU A 37 6.43 11.32 3.03
N SER A 38 6.58 10.01 2.80
CA SER A 38 7.72 9.25 3.32
C SER A 38 9.06 9.79 2.78
N ALA A 39 9.13 10.18 1.51
CA ALA A 39 10.33 10.76 0.92
C ALA A 39 10.68 12.13 1.53
N TRP A 40 9.70 13.02 1.68
CA TRP A 40 9.89 14.32 2.33
C TRP A 40 10.34 14.19 3.78
N LEU A 41 9.71 13.30 4.57
CA LEU A 41 10.06 13.10 5.97
C LEU A 41 11.41 12.38 6.14
N SER A 42 11.81 11.52 5.18
CA SER A 42 13.18 11.00 5.11
C SER A 42 14.21 12.09 4.80
N LEU A 43 13.92 13.00 3.86
CA LEU A 43 14.80 14.13 3.51
C LEU A 43 15.00 15.08 4.71
N ILE A 44 13.92 15.40 5.43
CA ILE A 44 13.99 16.19 6.68
C ILE A 44 14.67 15.38 7.80
N GLY A 45 14.52 14.04 7.81
CA GLY A 45 15.24 13.16 8.72
C GLY A 45 16.78 13.28 8.63
N ILE A 46 17.32 13.60 7.45
CA ILE A 46 18.77 13.82 7.24
C ILE A 46 19.27 15.07 7.97
N THR A 47 18.44 16.12 8.10
CA THR A 47 18.84 17.36 8.80
C THR A 47 18.86 17.21 10.33
N ARG A 48 18.45 16.05 10.85
CA ARG A 48 18.33 15.73 12.29
C ARG A 48 17.46 16.70 13.10
N TRP A 49 16.62 17.49 12.43
CA TRP A 49 15.84 18.58 13.05
C TRP A 49 14.97 18.15 14.24
N LEU A 50 14.51 16.89 14.24
CA LEU A 50 13.77 16.28 15.34
C LEU A 50 14.47 15.00 15.86
N SER A 51 15.80 15.01 16.03
CA SER A 51 16.49 13.93 16.75
C SER A 51 16.57 14.22 18.25
N ILE A 52 15.96 13.39 19.08
CA ILE A 52 16.08 13.44 20.54
C ILE A 52 17.13 12.42 20.97
N GLY A 53 18.34 12.88 21.26
CA GLY A 53 19.52 12.03 21.41
C GLY A 53 19.79 11.24 20.12
N ASN A 54 19.80 9.91 20.23
CA ASN A 54 19.96 9.01 19.09
C ASN A 54 18.61 8.63 18.41
N VAL A 55 17.46 9.02 18.94
CA VAL A 55 16.14 8.70 18.35
C VAL A 55 15.80 9.69 17.25
N ASN A 56 15.57 9.21 16.03
CA ASN A 56 15.09 10.03 14.92
C ASN A 56 13.55 10.18 14.96
N GLY A 57 13.05 11.28 15.53
CA GLY A 57 11.61 11.54 15.65
C GLY A 57 10.89 11.72 14.31
N MET A 58 11.57 12.21 13.27
CA MET A 58 10.99 12.33 11.92
C MET A 58 10.59 10.96 11.35
N ARG A 59 11.34 9.90 11.69
CA ARG A 59 11.04 8.51 11.34
C ARG A 59 9.70 8.08 11.93
N TYR A 60 9.47 8.36 13.21
CA TYR A 60 8.24 8.00 13.93
C TYR A 60 7.02 8.82 13.49
N ILE A 61 7.18 10.13 13.22
CA ILE A 61 6.13 10.94 12.59
C ILE A 61 5.77 10.37 11.20
N GLY A 62 6.79 10.01 10.40
CA GLY A 62 6.60 9.36 9.10
C GLY A 62 5.80 8.07 9.21
N TYR A 63 6.13 7.20 10.16
CA TYR A 63 5.35 5.97 10.38
C TYR A 63 3.93 6.26 10.86
N GLY A 64 3.77 7.16 11.83
CA GLY A 64 2.48 7.54 12.42
C GLY A 64 1.50 8.12 11.40
N LEU A 65 1.98 8.73 10.31
CA LEU A 65 1.13 9.18 9.20
C LEU A 65 0.98 8.12 8.09
N THR A 66 2.07 7.46 7.68
CA THR A 66 2.06 6.55 6.51
C THR A 66 1.43 5.19 6.79
N CYS A 67 1.73 4.57 7.93
CA CYS A 67 1.29 3.20 8.20
C CYS A 67 -0.22 3.08 8.45
N PRO A 68 -0.91 3.99 9.17
CA PRO A 68 -2.37 3.94 9.28
C PRO A 68 -3.09 4.07 7.94
N LEU A 69 -2.57 4.88 7.01
CA LEU A 69 -3.11 5.01 5.66
C LEU A 69 -2.97 3.69 4.87
N MET A 70 -1.82 3.01 4.93
CA MET A 70 -1.62 1.70 4.28
C MET A 70 -2.56 0.62 4.83
N GLN A 71 -2.92 0.66 6.12
CA GLN A 71 -3.91 -0.27 6.71
C GLN A 71 -5.33 0.06 6.26
N VAL A 72 -5.71 1.34 6.26
CA VAL A 72 -6.99 1.77 5.69
C VAL A 72 -7.11 1.34 4.23
N GLU A 73 -6.03 1.42 3.45
CA GLU A 73 -5.99 0.99 2.04
C GLU A 73 -6.31 -0.51 1.86
N LEU A 74 -5.80 -1.39 2.74
CA LEU A 74 -6.15 -2.81 2.75
C LEU A 74 -7.66 -3.03 2.95
N VAL A 75 -8.30 -2.24 3.81
CA VAL A 75 -9.75 -2.30 4.05
C VAL A 75 -10.51 -1.71 2.85
N CYS A 76 -10.05 -0.56 2.33
CA CYS A 76 -10.62 0.13 1.16
C CYS A 76 -10.72 -0.77 -0.07
N MET A 77 -9.71 -1.60 -0.37
CA MET A 77 -9.75 -2.55 -1.49
C MET A 77 -10.89 -3.57 -1.40
N LEU A 78 -11.35 -3.90 -0.19
CA LEU A 78 -12.45 -4.85 0.07
C LEU A 78 -13.79 -4.17 0.38
N ALA A 79 -13.90 -2.84 0.25
CA ALA A 79 -15.00 -2.05 0.84
C ALA A 79 -16.43 -2.60 0.70
N PRO A 80 -16.89 -3.21 -0.42
CA PRO A 80 -18.25 -3.73 -0.55
C PRO A 80 -18.54 -4.95 0.34
N ILE A 81 -17.52 -5.74 0.69
CA ILE A 81 -17.67 -7.00 1.43
C ILE A 81 -17.35 -6.88 2.93
N ILE A 82 -16.88 -5.72 3.39
CA ILE A 82 -16.53 -5.51 4.81
C ILE A 82 -17.75 -4.95 5.56
N PRO A 83 -18.38 -5.74 6.46
CA PRO A 83 -19.46 -5.22 7.31
C PRO A 83 -18.91 -4.10 8.19
N CYS A 84 -19.74 -3.07 8.42
CA CYS A 84 -19.36 -1.87 9.17
C CYS A 84 -18.08 -1.18 8.65
N PHE A 85 -17.80 -1.24 7.35
CA PHE A 85 -16.61 -0.71 6.65
C PHE A 85 -15.98 0.57 7.26
N LYS A 86 -16.78 1.61 7.54
CA LYS A 86 -16.30 2.88 8.13
C LYS A 86 -15.68 2.69 9.52
N LEU A 87 -16.30 1.87 10.37
CA LEU A 87 -15.79 1.52 11.70
C LEU A 87 -14.52 0.66 11.58
N GLN A 88 -14.47 -0.29 10.64
CA GLN A 88 -13.26 -1.09 10.41
C GLN A 88 -12.07 -0.20 10.02
N CYS A 89 -12.27 0.77 9.11
CA CYS A 89 -11.24 1.73 8.73
C CYS A 89 -10.77 2.56 9.94
N LEU A 90 -11.71 3.08 10.75
CA LEU A 90 -11.41 3.87 11.94
C LEU A 90 -10.61 3.07 12.98
N ILE A 91 -11.01 1.83 13.27
CA ILE A 91 -10.29 0.94 14.20
C ILE A 91 -8.88 0.64 13.67
N THR A 92 -8.74 0.21 12.41
CA THR A 92 -7.41 -0.10 11.86
C THR A 92 -6.49 1.12 11.83
N PHE A 93 -7.03 2.31 11.56
CA PHE A 93 -6.28 3.57 11.61
C PHE A 93 -5.81 3.86 13.04
N LEU A 94 -6.73 3.90 14.01
CA LEU A 94 -6.44 4.26 15.40
C LEU A 94 -5.50 3.24 16.08
N THR A 95 -5.75 1.93 15.92
CA THR A 95 -4.86 0.90 16.47
C THR A 95 -3.45 1.03 15.89
N THR A 96 -3.30 1.30 14.59
CA THR A 96 -1.98 1.51 13.97
C THR A 96 -1.31 2.79 14.49
N PHE A 97 -2.04 3.89 14.61
CA PHE A 97 -1.53 5.15 15.11
C PHE A 97 -1.03 5.01 16.56
N MET A 98 -1.86 4.45 17.45
CA MET A 98 -1.51 4.23 18.86
C MET A 98 -0.33 3.27 19.01
N THR A 99 -0.27 2.20 18.21
CA THR A 99 0.89 1.27 18.15
C THR A 99 2.20 2.04 17.94
N LEU A 100 2.21 2.99 17.00
CA LEU A 100 3.40 3.72 16.60
C LEU A 100 3.74 4.87 17.56
N MET A 101 2.75 5.49 18.21
CA MET A 101 2.99 6.48 19.26
C MET A 101 3.54 5.83 20.53
N SER A 102 3.04 4.67 20.95
CA SER A 102 3.61 3.90 22.07
C SER A 102 5.02 3.39 21.76
N GLY A 103 5.27 2.90 20.54
CA GLY A 103 6.62 2.54 20.10
C GLY A 103 7.60 3.72 20.12
N TYR A 104 7.15 4.90 19.68
CA TYR A 104 7.96 6.13 19.75
C TYR A 104 8.25 6.54 21.20
N ALA A 105 7.22 6.57 22.06
CA ALA A 105 7.36 6.94 23.47
C ALA A 105 8.36 6.02 24.21
N ALA A 106 8.27 4.71 23.99
CA ALA A 106 9.23 3.75 24.56
C ALA A 106 10.65 3.93 24.01
N SER A 107 10.81 4.32 22.75
CA SER A 107 12.12 4.55 22.13
C SER A 107 12.86 5.75 22.74
N LEU A 108 12.14 6.73 23.28
CA LEU A 108 12.71 7.87 24.01
C LEU A 108 13.24 7.50 25.41
N MET A 109 12.99 6.27 25.90
CA MET A 109 13.38 5.83 27.24
C MET A 109 14.75 5.13 27.23
N TRP A 110 15.70 5.73 27.96
CA TRP A 110 17.09 5.28 28.09
C TRP A 110 17.27 4.18 29.14
N MET A 111 16.58 3.05 28.95
CA MET A 111 16.72 1.84 29.77
C MET A 111 16.44 0.58 28.92
N PRO A 112 16.82 -0.64 29.33
CA PRO A 112 16.40 -1.87 28.66
C PRO A 112 14.88 -2.11 28.88
N LEU A 113 14.30 -3.07 28.17
CA LEU A 113 12.90 -3.47 28.44
C LEU A 113 12.77 -4.25 29.75
N TRP A 114 13.82 -4.96 30.14
CA TRP A 114 13.87 -5.79 31.33
C TRP A 114 15.33 -5.92 31.78
N GLU A 115 15.56 -6.05 33.09
CA GLU A 115 16.91 -6.04 33.69
C GLU A 115 17.42 -7.42 34.09
N GLY A 116 16.53 -8.41 34.17
CA GLY A 116 16.84 -9.79 34.53
C GLY A 116 17.23 -10.69 33.34
N ASP A 117 17.58 -11.94 33.66
CA ASP A 117 18.07 -12.90 32.67
C ASP A 117 16.92 -13.55 31.88
N LEU A 118 16.98 -13.40 30.55
CA LEU A 118 16.06 -14.03 29.61
C LEU A 118 16.20 -15.56 29.59
N ILE A 119 17.41 -16.10 29.81
CA ILE A 119 17.64 -17.55 29.87
C ILE A 119 17.02 -18.12 31.16
N GLY A 120 17.23 -17.44 32.29
CA GLY A 120 16.52 -17.65 33.54
C GLY A 120 15.01 -17.70 33.34
N PHE A 121 14.41 -16.65 32.75
CA PHE A 121 12.97 -16.62 32.43
C PHE A 121 12.52 -17.81 31.55
N ILE A 122 13.27 -18.18 30.51
CA ILE A 122 12.94 -19.32 29.63
C ILE A 122 12.93 -20.64 30.42
N ASN A 123 13.84 -20.81 31.37
CA ASN A 123 13.97 -22.01 32.19
C ASN A 123 12.93 -22.09 33.33
N THR A 124 12.71 -20.99 34.07
CA THR A 124 11.79 -20.95 35.22
C THR A 124 10.33 -20.70 34.82
N LYS A 125 10.11 -19.97 33.71
CA LYS A 125 8.82 -19.38 33.29
C LYS A 125 8.25 -18.35 34.27
N ASP A 126 9.10 -17.84 35.16
CA ASP A 126 8.76 -16.87 36.18
C ASP A 126 9.05 -15.45 35.69
N PHE A 127 8.01 -14.62 35.58
CA PHE A 127 8.12 -13.23 35.09
C PHE A 127 8.87 -12.31 36.06
N ASP A 128 8.96 -12.64 37.35
CA ASP A 128 9.72 -11.84 38.32
C ASP A 128 11.23 -11.94 38.06
N VAL A 129 11.70 -13.08 37.55
CA VAL A 129 13.09 -13.29 37.08
C VAL A 129 13.45 -12.38 35.91
N LEU A 130 12.46 -11.90 35.15
CA LEU A 130 12.70 -10.97 34.04
C LEU A 130 13.02 -9.55 34.53
N ALA A 131 12.52 -9.13 35.70
CA ALA A 131 12.59 -7.74 36.19
C ALA A 131 12.17 -6.69 35.13
N PRO A 132 10.87 -6.63 34.75
CA PRO A 132 10.38 -5.77 33.67
C PRO A 132 10.44 -4.28 34.03
N THR A 133 11.03 -3.45 33.16
CA THR A 133 11.15 -2.01 33.40
C THR A 133 9.88 -1.24 32.99
N PRO A 134 9.70 0.03 33.43
CA PRO A 134 8.65 0.91 32.93
C PRO A 134 8.64 1.05 31.39
N LYS A 135 9.77 0.85 30.70
CA LYS A 135 9.82 0.88 29.24
C LYS A 135 9.04 -0.27 28.59
N LEU A 136 9.03 -1.46 29.22
CA LEU A 136 8.17 -2.57 28.76
C LEU A 136 6.69 -2.18 28.86
N GLN A 137 6.28 -1.50 29.94
CA GLN A 137 4.91 -1.03 30.13
C GLN A 137 4.49 0.00 29.07
N VAL A 138 5.40 0.91 28.69
CA VAL A 138 5.14 1.93 27.65
C VAL A 138 5.08 1.34 26.23
N VAL A 139 5.85 0.29 25.94
CA VAL A 139 5.79 -0.41 24.62
C VAL A 139 4.73 -1.51 24.56
N ALA A 140 4.23 -2.03 25.68
CA ALA A 140 3.23 -3.11 25.70
C ALA A 140 1.99 -2.81 24.83
N PRO A 141 1.40 -1.59 24.82
CA PRO A 141 0.33 -1.24 23.88
C PRO A 141 0.72 -1.35 22.41
N ALA A 142 2.00 -1.15 22.06
CA ALA A 142 2.50 -1.36 20.71
C ALA A 142 2.59 -2.85 20.37
N PHE A 143 3.08 -3.71 21.28
CA PHE A 143 3.09 -5.16 21.07
C PHE A 143 1.68 -5.75 20.98
N CYS A 144 0.74 -5.29 21.82
CA CYS A 144 -0.67 -5.65 21.71
C CYS A 144 -1.28 -5.16 20.39
N GLY A 145 -1.03 -3.90 20.02
CA GLY A 145 -1.57 -3.30 18.80
C GLY A 145 -1.08 -3.97 17.52
N ILE A 146 0.23 -4.27 17.40
CA ILE A 146 0.75 -5.01 16.24
C ILE A 146 0.23 -6.46 16.21
N THR A 147 0.03 -7.11 17.37
CA THR A 147 -0.55 -8.45 17.46
C THR A 147 -2.01 -8.46 17.00
N ILE A 148 -2.81 -7.48 17.40
CA ILE A 148 -4.19 -7.30 16.91
C ILE A 148 -4.19 -7.10 15.39
N LEU A 149 -3.33 -6.22 14.87
CA LEU A 149 -3.27 -5.93 13.44
C LEU A 149 -2.80 -7.15 12.62
N SER A 150 -1.78 -7.88 13.07
CA SER A 150 -1.16 -8.98 12.33
C SER A 150 -1.84 -10.34 12.52
N MET A 151 -2.44 -10.62 13.68
CA MET A 151 -3.06 -11.92 14.00
C MET A 151 -4.59 -11.89 14.00
N ILE A 152 -5.22 -10.70 14.05
CA ILE A 152 -6.68 -10.57 13.98
C ILE A 152 -7.11 -9.83 12.70
N CYS A 153 -6.70 -8.56 12.51
CA CYS A 153 -7.21 -7.75 11.40
C CYS A 153 -6.78 -8.26 10.02
N ILE A 154 -5.51 -8.57 9.82
CA ILE A 154 -4.99 -9.09 8.54
C ILE A 154 -5.60 -10.47 8.19
N PRO A 155 -5.63 -11.47 9.11
CA PRO A 155 -6.31 -12.74 8.85
C PRO A 155 -7.82 -12.58 8.60
N TYR A 156 -8.50 -11.68 9.31
CA TYR A 156 -9.91 -11.35 9.05
C TYR A 156 -10.12 -10.84 7.61
N LEU A 157 -9.33 -9.86 7.14
CA LEU A 157 -9.43 -9.35 5.77
C LEU A 157 -9.16 -10.46 4.73
N LEU A 158 -8.21 -11.36 5.00
CA LEU A 158 -7.95 -12.52 4.14
C LEU A 158 -9.12 -13.51 4.12
N ILE A 159 -9.73 -13.81 5.27
CA ILE A 159 -10.91 -14.68 5.39
C ILE A 159 -12.10 -14.06 4.64
N MET A 160 -12.36 -12.76 4.82
CA MET A 160 -13.43 -12.05 4.11
C MET A 160 -13.24 -12.10 2.60
N TYR A 161 -12.03 -11.82 2.11
CA TYR A 161 -11.68 -11.96 0.68
C TYR A 161 -11.89 -13.40 0.16
N LEU A 162 -11.49 -14.42 0.94
CA LEU A 162 -11.65 -15.83 0.55
C LEU A 162 -13.11 -16.27 0.50
N ALA A 163 -13.91 -15.92 1.52
CA ALA A 163 -15.32 -16.28 1.63
C ALA A 163 -16.14 -15.72 0.46
N HIS A 164 -15.85 -14.49 0.02
CA HIS A 164 -16.49 -13.84 -1.13
C HIS A 164 -15.89 -14.27 -2.48
N GLY A 165 -15.30 -15.46 -2.58
CA GLY A 165 -14.78 -16.06 -3.82
C GLY A 165 -13.40 -15.56 -4.27
N GLY A 166 -12.83 -14.55 -3.60
CA GLY A 166 -11.51 -13.99 -3.85
C GLY A 166 -11.27 -13.64 -5.31
N ALA A 167 -10.21 -14.20 -5.90
CA ALA A 167 -9.79 -13.91 -7.29
C ALA A 167 -10.78 -14.41 -8.37
N LYS A 168 -11.85 -15.14 -8.01
CA LYS A 168 -12.95 -15.48 -8.93
C LYS A 168 -14.03 -14.40 -9.00
N ASN A 169 -14.09 -13.51 -8.00
CA ASN A 169 -15.10 -12.46 -7.91
C ASN A 169 -14.71 -11.25 -8.79
N PRO A 170 -15.61 -10.69 -9.62
CA PRO A 170 -15.33 -9.49 -10.38
C PRO A 170 -14.99 -8.27 -9.50
N ASP A 171 -15.56 -8.14 -8.31
CA ASP A 171 -15.44 -6.93 -7.50
C ASP A 171 -14.23 -6.89 -6.55
N LEU A 172 -13.43 -7.97 -6.52
CA LEU A 172 -12.27 -8.13 -5.64
C LEU A 172 -10.93 -8.15 -6.43
N PRO A 173 -9.86 -7.49 -5.93
CA PRO A 173 -8.62 -7.34 -6.68
C PRO A 173 -7.81 -8.64 -6.81
N GLN A 174 -7.51 -9.03 -8.06
CA GLN A 174 -6.65 -10.17 -8.36
C GLN A 174 -5.20 -9.89 -7.95
N GLY A 175 -4.81 -10.44 -6.79
CA GLY A 175 -3.49 -10.27 -6.20
C GLY A 175 -3.50 -9.91 -4.72
N TYR A 176 -4.68 -9.61 -4.15
CA TYR A 176 -4.85 -9.15 -2.77
C TYR A 176 -4.20 -10.09 -1.73
N LYS A 177 -4.31 -11.42 -1.89
CA LYS A 177 -3.64 -12.40 -1.00
C LYS A 177 -2.14 -12.14 -0.86
N CYS A 178 -1.48 -11.77 -1.96
CA CYS A 178 -0.05 -11.49 -1.99
C CYS A 178 0.28 -10.17 -1.27
N LEU A 179 -0.58 -9.16 -1.40
CA LEU A 179 -0.42 -7.89 -0.67
C LEU A 179 -0.59 -8.10 0.84
N VAL A 180 -1.64 -8.80 1.25
CA VAL A 180 -1.91 -9.08 2.68
C VAL A 180 -0.78 -9.89 3.32
N PHE A 181 -0.27 -10.92 2.63
CA PHE A 181 0.89 -11.68 3.10
C PHE A 181 2.18 -10.83 3.20
N LEU A 182 2.42 -9.96 2.20
CA LEU A 182 3.54 -9.04 2.16
C LEU A 182 3.48 -8.03 3.31
N VAL A 183 2.31 -7.45 3.60
CA VAL A 183 2.10 -6.58 4.76
C VAL A 183 2.34 -7.36 6.04
N TRP A 184 1.68 -8.51 6.23
CA TRP A 184 1.85 -9.35 7.42
C TRP A 184 3.32 -9.67 7.72
N PHE A 185 4.06 -10.10 6.71
CA PHE A 185 5.48 -10.42 6.85
C PHE A 185 6.31 -9.18 7.19
N THR A 186 6.23 -8.12 6.38
CA THR A 186 7.05 -6.92 6.56
C THR A 186 6.73 -6.16 7.84
N TRP A 187 5.48 -6.18 8.31
CA TRP A 187 5.05 -5.49 9.52
C TRP A 187 5.51 -6.18 10.80
N ASN A 188 5.65 -7.51 10.81
CA ASN A 188 6.26 -8.23 11.94
C ASN A 188 7.80 -8.06 11.99
N LEU A 189 8.47 -7.72 10.89
CA LEU A 189 9.92 -7.43 10.91
C LEU A 189 10.26 -6.13 11.65
N PHE A 190 9.38 -5.12 11.68
CA PHE A 190 9.64 -3.86 12.39
C PHE A 190 9.77 -4.02 13.92
N PRO A 191 8.84 -4.67 14.67
CA PRO A 191 9.02 -4.89 16.11
C PRO A 191 10.17 -5.85 16.41
N LEU A 192 10.43 -6.85 15.57
CA LEU A 192 11.60 -7.73 15.70
C LEU A 192 12.91 -6.94 15.59
N TRP A 193 13.04 -6.08 14.57
CA TRP A 193 14.20 -5.21 14.41
C TRP A 193 14.33 -4.19 15.54
N TRP A 194 13.21 -3.60 15.97
CA TRP A 194 13.19 -2.66 17.09
C TRP A 194 13.67 -3.32 18.40
N MET A 195 13.21 -4.53 18.71
CA MET A 195 13.70 -5.29 19.87
C MET A 195 15.20 -5.57 19.80
N MET A 196 15.74 -5.94 18.64
CA MET A 196 17.19 -6.15 18.49
C MET A 196 17.99 -4.83 18.55
N SER A 197 17.41 -3.70 18.15
CA SER A 197 18.09 -2.41 18.11
C SER A 197 18.45 -1.83 19.49
N TRP A 198 19.33 -0.82 19.49
CA TRP A 198 19.63 0.03 20.64
C TRP A 198 18.38 0.68 21.27
N GLU A 199 17.28 0.82 20.51
CA GLU A 199 16.02 1.37 21.02
C GLU A 199 15.24 0.33 21.87
N GLY A 200 15.51 -0.97 21.68
CA GLY A 200 14.92 -2.10 22.40
C GLY A 200 15.88 -2.71 23.44
N GLN A 201 16.52 -3.83 23.09
CA GLN A 201 17.46 -4.59 23.93
C GLN A 201 18.94 -4.30 23.69
N SER A 202 19.29 -3.44 22.73
CA SER A 202 20.70 -3.10 22.44
C SER A 202 21.60 -4.28 22.03
N ILE A 203 21.03 -5.35 21.45
CA ILE A 203 21.80 -6.41 20.79
C ILE A 203 22.60 -5.81 19.63
N ILE A 204 21.99 -4.88 18.88
CA ILE A 204 22.62 -4.03 17.89
C ILE A 204 22.88 -2.66 18.52
N THR A 205 24.12 -2.44 18.99
CA THR A 205 24.56 -1.19 19.63
C THR A 205 24.92 -0.09 18.62
N ASP A 206 25.29 -0.43 17.38
CA ASP A 206 25.60 0.56 16.34
C ASP A 206 24.33 1.27 15.85
N THR A 207 24.22 2.55 16.21
CA THR A 207 23.10 3.43 15.83
C THR A 207 23.01 3.65 14.32
N LYS A 208 24.13 3.66 13.59
CA LYS A 208 24.17 3.81 12.12
C LYS A 208 23.67 2.54 11.44
N PHE A 209 24.09 1.36 11.92
CA PHE A 209 23.59 0.09 11.41
C PHE A 209 22.09 -0.08 11.67
N ASN A 210 21.60 0.39 12.83
CA ASN A 210 20.16 0.46 13.10
C ASN A 210 19.40 1.38 12.12
N GLU A 211 19.92 2.58 11.83
CA GLU A 211 19.35 3.49 10.82
C GLU A 211 19.31 2.87 9.41
N ILE A 212 20.36 2.15 9.02
CA ILE A 212 20.41 1.40 7.76
C ILE A 212 19.34 0.30 7.75
N GLY A 213 19.21 -0.49 8.82
CA GLY A 213 18.21 -1.55 8.93
C GLY A 213 16.77 -1.03 8.80
N PHE A 214 16.42 0.02 9.54
CA PHE A 214 15.10 0.67 9.39
C PHE A 214 14.89 1.26 7.99
N THR A 215 15.94 1.80 7.34
CA THR A 215 15.85 2.31 5.97
C THR A 215 15.55 1.17 4.97
N VAL A 216 16.27 0.05 5.07
CA VAL A 216 16.04 -1.14 4.24
C VAL A 216 14.64 -1.71 4.46
N LEU A 217 14.19 -1.83 5.71
CA LEU A 217 12.83 -2.29 6.04
C LEU A 217 11.75 -1.37 5.45
N ASN A 218 11.94 -0.05 5.45
CA ASN A 218 11.01 0.88 4.79
C ASN A 218 10.99 0.70 3.27
N MET A 219 12.15 0.62 2.63
CA MET A 219 12.26 0.43 1.18
C MET A 219 11.60 -0.89 0.74
N ILE A 220 11.76 -1.95 1.53
CA ILE A 220 11.10 -3.23 1.29
C ILE A 220 9.59 -3.09 1.53
N ALA A 221 9.15 -2.64 2.70
CA ALA A 221 7.73 -2.60 3.06
C ALA A 221 6.90 -1.70 2.14
N LYS A 222 7.27 -0.41 2.02
CA LYS A 222 6.55 0.54 1.17
C LYS A 222 6.74 0.22 -0.31
N GLY A 223 7.98 0.03 -0.76
CA GLY A 223 8.28 -0.21 -2.18
C GLY A 223 7.66 -1.48 -2.75
N SER A 224 7.61 -2.58 -1.97
CA SER A 224 6.96 -3.81 -2.43
C SER A 224 5.44 -3.79 -2.31
N PHE A 225 4.87 -3.07 -1.32
CA PHE A 225 3.44 -2.80 -1.21
C PHE A 225 2.95 -2.06 -2.47
N THR A 226 3.57 -0.92 -2.79
CA THR A 226 3.21 -0.08 -3.93
C THR A 226 3.40 -0.78 -5.28
N LEU A 227 4.49 -1.55 -5.42
CA LEU A 227 4.70 -2.40 -6.59
C LEU A 227 3.59 -3.45 -6.75
N GLN A 228 3.06 -3.99 -5.64
CA GLN A 228 1.95 -4.93 -5.67
C GLN A 228 0.59 -4.23 -5.94
N GLY A 229 0.39 -3.00 -5.47
CA GLY A 229 -0.73 -2.13 -5.88
C GLY A 229 -0.79 -1.93 -7.39
N PHE A 230 0.31 -1.45 -8.00
CA PHE A 230 0.43 -1.28 -9.45
C PHE A 230 0.23 -2.59 -10.24
N ARG A 231 0.70 -3.72 -9.71
CA ARG A 231 0.44 -5.05 -10.32
C ARG A 231 -1.05 -5.37 -10.37
N MET A 232 -1.80 -5.13 -9.30
CA MET A 232 -3.25 -5.42 -9.26
C MET A 232 -4.04 -4.55 -10.26
N GLY A 233 -3.73 -3.25 -10.35
CA GLY A 233 -4.31 -2.39 -11.41
C GLY A 233 -4.00 -2.92 -12.83
N THR A 234 -2.74 -3.29 -13.07
CA THR A 234 -2.29 -3.85 -14.36
C THR A 234 -2.94 -5.20 -14.70
N PHE A 235 -3.36 -6.00 -13.70
CA PHE A 235 -4.15 -7.22 -13.93
C PHE A 235 -5.61 -6.89 -14.28
N GLU A 236 -6.20 -5.88 -13.63
CA GLU A 236 -7.59 -5.49 -13.88
C GLU A 236 -7.80 -4.97 -15.30
N ASP A 237 -6.92 -4.10 -15.80
CA ASP A 237 -7.02 -3.57 -17.17
C ASP A 237 -6.94 -4.68 -18.23
N LYS A 238 -6.07 -5.68 -18.01
CA LYS A 238 -5.96 -6.87 -18.87
C LYS A 238 -7.23 -7.72 -18.82
N ARG A 239 -7.83 -7.87 -17.63
CA ARG A 239 -9.09 -8.59 -17.43
C ARG A 239 -10.23 -7.93 -18.18
N ARG A 240 -10.33 -6.59 -18.11
CA ARG A 240 -11.35 -5.79 -18.81
C ARG A 240 -11.18 -5.81 -20.33
N GLY A 241 -9.96 -5.69 -20.85
CA GLY A 241 -9.69 -5.87 -22.28
C GLY A 241 -10.15 -7.24 -22.78
N SER A 242 -9.78 -8.30 -22.05
CA SER A 242 -10.17 -9.70 -22.37
C SER A 242 -11.68 -9.95 -22.37
N VAL A 243 -12.47 -9.13 -21.67
CA VAL A 243 -13.94 -9.17 -21.72
C VAL A 243 -14.45 -8.44 -22.96
N LYS A 244 -13.98 -7.21 -23.24
CA LYS A 244 -14.38 -6.43 -24.43
C LYS A 244 -14.15 -7.21 -25.73
N ASP A 245 -13.00 -7.88 -25.87
CA ASP A 245 -12.67 -8.68 -27.05
C ASP A 245 -13.66 -9.83 -27.27
N LYS A 246 -14.10 -10.52 -26.21
CA LYS A 246 -15.09 -11.60 -26.29
C LYS A 246 -16.45 -11.10 -26.79
N HIS A 247 -16.91 -9.95 -26.32
CA HIS A 247 -18.15 -9.33 -26.81
C HIS A 247 -18.02 -8.89 -28.28
N ALA A 248 -16.90 -8.27 -28.66
CA ALA A 248 -16.63 -7.88 -30.04
C ALA A 248 -16.61 -9.07 -31.02
N HIS A 249 -15.99 -10.19 -30.63
CA HIS A 249 -15.99 -11.41 -31.44
C HIS A 249 -17.37 -12.08 -31.51
N LYS A 250 -18.15 -12.10 -30.42
CA LYS A 250 -19.52 -12.65 -30.45
C LYS A 250 -20.43 -11.84 -31.38
N GLY A 251 -20.34 -10.51 -31.34
CA GLY A 251 -21.11 -9.63 -32.21
C GLY A 251 -20.83 -9.81 -33.71
N LYS A 252 -19.55 -10.02 -34.10
CA LYS A 252 -19.20 -10.28 -35.51
C LYS A 252 -19.66 -11.65 -36.02
N ARG A 253 -19.60 -12.70 -35.19
CA ARG A 253 -19.98 -14.06 -35.61
C ARG A 253 -21.48 -14.20 -35.93
N GLY A 254 -22.33 -13.34 -35.34
CA GLY A 254 -23.77 -13.30 -35.61
C GLY A 254 -24.18 -12.59 -36.92
N LYS A 255 -23.30 -11.81 -37.57
CA LYS A 255 -23.66 -11.08 -38.82
C LYS A 255 -23.22 -11.76 -40.12
N ASN A 256 -22.23 -12.63 -40.08
CA ASN A 256 -21.81 -13.44 -41.23
C ASN A 256 -22.35 -14.89 -41.16
N GLY A 257 -23.09 -15.23 -40.10
CA GLY A 257 -23.86 -16.46 -39.99
C GLY A 257 -25.17 -16.39 -40.77
N GLY A 258 -25.11 -15.96 -42.03
CA GLY A 258 -26.25 -16.06 -42.95
C GLY A 258 -26.47 -17.52 -43.30
N TRP A 259 -27.28 -18.21 -42.49
CA TRP A 259 -27.84 -19.50 -42.88
C TRP A 259 -28.70 -19.24 -44.11
N SER A 260 -28.31 -19.83 -45.24
CA SER A 260 -29.12 -19.84 -46.44
C SER A 260 -30.25 -20.84 -46.22
N ASP A 261 -31.29 -20.41 -45.52
CA ASP A 261 -32.56 -21.14 -45.39
C ASP A 261 -33.19 -21.29 -46.78
N LYS A 262 -32.78 -22.37 -47.46
CA LYS A 262 -33.43 -22.83 -48.68
C LYS A 262 -34.78 -23.40 -48.32
N GLU A 263 -35.79 -22.53 -48.39
CA GLU A 263 -37.16 -22.80 -48.84
C GLU A 263 -37.56 -24.29 -48.80
N ALA A 264 -37.80 -24.80 -47.59
CA ALA A 264 -38.63 -25.98 -47.42
C ALA A 264 -40.10 -25.52 -47.46
N SER A 265 -40.61 -25.21 -48.66
CA SER A 265 -42.04 -24.94 -48.83
C SER A 265 -42.84 -26.15 -48.37
N TRP A 266 -43.81 -25.90 -47.49
CA TRP A 266 -44.91 -26.81 -47.23
C TRP A 266 -46.18 -25.99 -47.35
N ASP A 267 -46.69 -25.94 -48.58
CA ASP A 267 -47.95 -25.31 -48.91
C ASP A 267 -49.08 -26.00 -48.15
N LEU A 268 -49.75 -25.25 -47.28
CA LEU A 268 -50.99 -25.64 -46.62
C LEU A 268 -51.89 -24.42 -46.53
N GLU A 269 -52.73 -24.27 -47.55
CA GLU A 269 -53.87 -23.37 -47.53
C GLU A 269 -54.84 -23.81 -46.43
N ASP A 270 -55.24 -22.89 -45.55
CA ASP A 270 -56.68 -22.65 -45.37
C ASP A 270 -56.94 -21.25 -44.78
N GLY A 271 -58.11 -20.67 -45.10
CA GLY A 271 -58.37 -19.25 -44.94
C GLY A 271 -59.29 -18.85 -43.79
N SER A 272 -59.04 -17.70 -43.16
CA SER A 272 -60.12 -16.86 -42.61
C SER A 272 -59.74 -15.37 -42.54
N PRO A 273 -60.64 -14.44 -42.89
CA PRO A 273 -60.39 -13.01 -42.76
C PRO A 273 -60.69 -12.50 -41.35
N ARG A 274 -59.68 -11.94 -40.65
CA ARG A 274 -59.92 -11.15 -39.42
C ARG A 274 -59.61 -9.67 -39.61
N LYS A 275 -60.42 -8.86 -38.93
CA LYS A 275 -60.78 -7.49 -39.27
C LYS A 275 -60.17 -6.50 -38.27
N ASN A 276 -59.65 -5.38 -38.77
CA ASN A 276 -59.37 -4.11 -38.09
C ASN A 276 -58.55 -4.12 -36.76
N ARG A 277 -57.44 -3.37 -36.76
CA ARG A 277 -57.46 -2.04 -36.11
C ARG A 277 -56.32 -1.12 -36.55
N HIS A 278 -56.63 0.17 -36.66
CA HIS A 278 -55.62 1.23 -36.60
C HIS A 278 -55.09 1.34 -35.16
N VAL A 279 -53.78 1.50 -35.03
CA VAL A 279 -53.16 2.44 -34.08
C VAL A 279 -52.02 3.11 -34.83
N ALA A 280 -51.99 4.44 -34.83
CA ALA A 280 -50.79 5.22 -35.09
C ALA A 280 -50.32 5.79 -33.75
N ASP A 281 -49.02 6.03 -33.58
CA ASP A 281 -48.46 7.36 -33.30
C ASP A 281 -46.91 7.30 -33.17
N SER A 282 -46.29 8.47 -32.96
CA SER A 282 -45.01 8.70 -32.27
C SER A 282 -43.75 8.12 -32.94
N ARG A 283 -43.30 8.81 -33.99
CA ARG A 283 -41.92 8.77 -34.49
C ARG A 283 -41.08 9.78 -33.69
N ASP A 284 -40.34 9.32 -32.68
CA ASP A 284 -39.32 10.13 -32.01
C ASP A 284 -37.93 9.85 -32.58
N GLU A 285 -37.22 10.92 -32.92
CA GLU A 285 -35.85 10.89 -33.40
C GLU A 285 -34.88 11.08 -32.22
N PHE A 286 -33.82 10.27 -32.15
CA PHE A 286 -32.71 10.51 -31.24
C PHE A 286 -31.38 10.31 -31.98
N GLU A 287 -30.68 11.41 -32.21
CA GLU A 287 -29.45 11.43 -32.98
C GLU A 287 -28.32 10.69 -32.25
N SER A 288 -27.70 9.70 -32.91
CA SER A 288 -26.48 9.08 -32.38
C SER A 288 -25.26 9.84 -32.89
N GLU A 289 -24.80 10.86 -32.16
CA GLU A 289 -23.57 11.59 -32.50
C GLU A 289 -22.35 10.67 -32.39
N ARG A 290 -21.92 10.10 -33.52
CA ARG A 290 -20.75 9.22 -33.60
C ARG A 290 -19.50 10.02 -33.93
N THR A 291 -18.73 10.38 -32.92
CA THR A 291 -17.36 10.86 -33.10
C THR A 291 -16.47 9.74 -33.67
N ASN A 292 -16.23 9.80 -34.98
CA ASN A 292 -15.28 8.92 -35.66
C ASN A 292 -13.84 9.33 -35.30
N ILE A 293 -13.04 8.37 -34.81
CA ILE A 293 -11.58 8.49 -34.73
C ILE A 293 -10.97 7.30 -35.50
N PRO A 294 -10.09 7.54 -36.50
CA PRO A 294 -9.58 6.47 -37.36
C PRO A 294 -8.58 5.57 -36.65
N ALA A 295 -8.60 4.27 -36.98
CA ALA A 295 -7.66 3.27 -36.50
C ALA A 295 -6.69 2.84 -37.60
N VAL A 296 -5.38 3.01 -37.38
CA VAL A 296 -4.19 2.56 -38.14
C VAL A 296 -2.99 3.23 -37.40
N ILE A 297 -1.85 2.63 -37.02
CA ILE A 297 -1.06 1.44 -37.41
C ILE A 297 -0.78 0.58 -36.15
N SER A 298 -1.17 -0.70 -36.12
CA SER A 298 -0.34 -1.92 -36.34
C SER A 298 0.79 -2.25 -35.34
N ARG A 299 1.07 -3.56 -35.18
CA ARG A 299 1.95 -4.17 -34.16
C ARG A 299 3.42 -4.19 -34.59
N LYS A 300 4.37 -4.05 -33.65
CA LYS A 300 5.69 -4.71 -33.77
C LYS A 300 6.39 -5.02 -32.44
N SER A 301 6.81 -6.29 -32.33
CA SER A 301 7.91 -6.84 -31.51
C SER A 301 8.02 -6.51 -30.01
N SER A 302 7.63 -7.46 -29.16
CA SER A 302 8.03 -7.49 -27.75
C SER A 302 9.46 -8.01 -27.57
N ARG A 303 10.41 -7.13 -27.20
CA ARG A 303 11.65 -7.43 -26.42
C ARG A 303 12.36 -6.11 -26.07
N LYS A 304 13.03 -6.06 -24.91
CA LYS A 304 13.72 -4.87 -24.32
C LYS A 304 12.79 -3.71 -23.94
N LEU A 305 12.05 -3.85 -22.82
CA LEU A 305 11.51 -2.69 -22.10
C LEU A 305 12.66 -1.98 -21.37
N SER A 306 12.98 -0.75 -21.77
CA SER A 306 14.05 0.08 -21.19
C SER A 306 13.48 1.18 -20.29
N ALA A 307 14.32 1.81 -19.45
CA ALA A 307 13.94 2.87 -18.52
C ALA A 307 13.20 4.06 -19.17
N SER A 308 13.38 4.27 -20.48
CA SER A 308 12.58 5.17 -21.31
C SER A 308 11.05 4.99 -21.12
N VAL A 309 10.56 3.77 -20.90
CA VAL A 309 9.13 3.52 -20.65
C VAL A 309 8.70 4.03 -19.27
N PHE A 310 9.56 3.95 -18.25
CA PHE A 310 9.26 4.48 -16.91
C PHE A 310 9.22 6.02 -16.95
N VAL A 311 10.18 6.65 -17.63
CA VAL A 311 10.20 8.10 -17.87
C VAL A 311 8.99 8.53 -18.71
N LYS A 312 8.59 7.75 -19.72
CA LYS A 312 7.40 8.07 -20.53
C LYS A 312 6.10 7.95 -19.75
N ILE A 313 5.92 6.93 -18.91
CA ILE A 313 4.73 6.78 -18.05
C ILE A 313 4.58 7.97 -17.09
N LEU A 314 5.70 8.51 -16.58
CA LEU A 314 5.69 9.75 -15.79
C LEU A 314 5.28 10.96 -16.64
N ARG A 315 5.84 11.10 -17.85
CA ARG A 315 5.58 12.23 -18.75
C ARG A 315 4.15 12.28 -19.30
N ASP A 316 3.59 11.13 -19.65
CA ASP A 316 2.22 11.00 -20.14
C ASP A 316 1.18 11.32 -19.03
N PHE A 317 1.62 11.39 -17.75
CA PHE A 317 0.80 11.80 -16.60
C PHE A 317 0.78 13.31 -16.33
N ASP A 318 1.82 14.05 -16.75
CA ASP A 318 1.88 15.52 -16.61
C ASP A 318 0.96 16.25 -17.62
N THR A 319 0.43 15.55 -18.62
CA THR A 319 -0.35 16.12 -19.73
C THR A 319 -1.87 15.89 -19.62
N ALA A 320 -2.40 15.72 -18.41
CA ALA A 320 -3.85 15.69 -18.20
C ALA A 320 -4.45 17.12 -18.30
N PRO A 321 -5.66 17.32 -18.89
CA PRO A 321 -6.22 18.66 -19.08
C PRO A 321 -6.53 19.39 -17.77
N ASN A 322 -6.24 20.69 -17.71
CA ASN A 322 -6.47 21.54 -16.55
C ASN A 322 -7.95 21.94 -16.40
N PRO A 323 -8.58 21.76 -15.22
CA PRO A 323 -9.94 22.23 -14.95
C PRO A 323 -9.95 23.70 -14.44
N ASP A 324 -9.64 24.67 -15.31
CA ASP A 324 -9.71 26.10 -15.00
C ASP A 324 -11.17 26.61 -14.86
N TYR A 325 -11.82 26.36 -13.73
CA TYR A 325 -13.10 27.00 -13.37
C TYR A 325 -13.34 27.08 -11.85
N LEU A 326 -12.93 28.18 -11.20
CA LEU A 326 -13.78 28.97 -10.28
C LEU A 326 -13.08 30.16 -9.61
N GLY A 327 -13.71 31.34 -9.72
CA GLY A 327 -13.90 32.34 -8.65
C GLY A 327 -12.70 32.81 -7.80
N SER A 328 -12.06 33.90 -8.22
CA SER A 328 -11.15 34.69 -7.38
C SER A 328 -11.89 35.43 -6.25
N ILE A 329 -11.44 35.28 -5.01
CA ILE A 329 -11.81 36.10 -3.83
C ILE A 329 -10.49 36.50 -3.12
N PRO A 330 -10.33 37.75 -2.63
CA PRO A 330 -9.00 38.35 -2.46
C PRO A 330 -8.27 38.01 -1.14
N GLU A 331 -6.95 38.23 -1.15
CA GLU A 331 -6.11 38.29 0.05
C GLU A 331 -6.41 39.53 0.91
N ASP A 332 -6.22 39.44 2.22
CA ASP A 332 -6.00 40.61 3.09
C ASP A 332 -4.99 40.28 4.22
N ALA A 333 -4.34 41.30 4.78
CA ALA A 333 -3.01 41.16 5.39
C ALA A 333 -2.93 41.38 6.92
N GLY A 334 -2.10 40.58 7.60
CA GLY A 334 -1.83 40.71 9.05
C GLY A 334 -0.35 40.60 9.42
N LYS A 335 0.29 41.70 9.85
CA LYS A 335 1.74 41.77 10.18
C LYS A 335 2.02 42.04 11.68
N ARG A 336 2.87 41.21 12.32
CA ARG A 336 3.72 41.50 13.53
C ARG A 336 4.73 40.33 13.68
N LYS A 337 6.06 40.43 13.90
CA LYS A 337 6.99 41.42 14.52
C LYS A 337 6.76 41.55 16.04
N LYS A 338 7.73 41.37 16.97
CA LYS A 338 9.22 41.43 16.95
C LYS A 338 9.87 40.61 18.10
N ARG A 339 11.16 40.18 17.94
CA ARG A 339 12.33 40.16 18.90
C ARG A 339 12.18 39.48 20.30
N ALA A 340 13.21 39.11 21.09
CA ALA A 340 14.69 39.15 21.02
C ALA A 340 15.30 37.83 21.63
N ALA A 341 16.57 37.45 21.39
CA ALA A 341 17.77 37.65 22.26
C ALA A 341 17.53 37.54 23.79
N SER A 342 18.35 36.85 24.62
CA SER A 342 19.68 36.18 24.49
C SER A 342 19.80 35.08 25.61
N ALA A 343 20.90 34.39 26.00
CA ALA A 343 22.35 34.42 25.76
C ALA A 343 23.04 33.06 26.13
N GLU A 344 24.40 33.02 26.13
CA GLU A 344 25.37 32.41 27.09
C GLU A 344 24.91 31.35 28.14
N ARG A 345 25.66 30.30 28.53
CA ARG A 345 27.05 29.75 28.35
C ARG A 345 26.93 28.20 28.22
N GLY A 346 27.89 27.35 27.84
CA GLY A 346 29.36 27.36 27.96
C GLY A 346 29.80 26.24 28.95
N GLY A 347 30.58 25.25 28.50
CA GLY A 347 31.02 24.06 29.28
C GLY A 347 31.94 23.16 28.46
N ASP A 348 32.88 22.46 29.11
CA ASP A 348 34.09 21.88 28.49
C ASP A 348 34.46 20.47 29.04
N GLY A 349 35.26 19.70 28.27
CA GLY A 349 35.74 18.35 28.63
C GLY A 349 34.72 17.21 28.41
N ASN A 350 35.11 15.94 28.23
CA ASN A 350 36.40 15.29 28.50
C ASN A 350 36.60 14.03 27.60
N ARG A 351 37.79 13.40 27.70
CA ARG A 351 38.15 12.06 27.19
C ARG A 351 37.23 11.00 27.83
N GLY A 352 37.00 9.81 27.26
CA GLY A 352 37.70 9.11 26.17
C GLY A 352 38.25 7.76 26.67
N HIS A 353 37.69 6.64 26.21
CA HIS A 353 38.12 5.27 26.50
C HIS A 353 37.83 4.37 25.29
N GLY A 354 38.63 3.32 25.11
CA GLY A 354 38.45 2.32 24.05
C GLY A 354 38.41 0.91 24.62
N HIS A 355 37.66 0.01 23.98
CA HIS A 355 37.61 -1.41 24.31
C HIS A 355 37.84 -2.26 23.06
N SER A 356 38.64 -3.31 23.20
CA SER A 356 38.94 -4.28 22.15
C SER A 356 37.74 -5.22 21.92
N ILE A 357 37.49 -5.56 20.67
CA ILE A 357 36.47 -6.56 20.28
C ILE A 357 37.16 -7.91 20.05
N GLN A 358 36.71 -8.96 20.75
CA GLN A 358 37.04 -10.34 20.41
C GLN A 358 36.16 -10.84 19.24
N GLN A 359 36.74 -11.67 18.38
CA GLN A 359 36.00 -12.36 17.32
C GLN A 359 35.44 -13.68 17.83
N ILE A 360 34.24 -14.04 17.37
CA ILE A 360 33.61 -15.36 17.54
C ILE A 360 33.31 -15.90 16.12
N PRO A 361 33.44 -17.22 15.85
CA PRO A 361 33.29 -17.76 14.50
C PRO A 361 31.87 -17.65 13.93
N ASN A 362 31.76 -17.68 12.60
CA ASN A 362 30.50 -17.98 11.91
C ASN A 362 30.25 -19.49 11.96
N ASP A 363 28.99 -19.89 12.06
CA ASP A 363 28.55 -21.29 11.88
C ASP A 363 27.28 -21.35 11.01
N GLU A 364 26.95 -22.53 10.50
CA GLU A 364 26.15 -22.67 9.27
C GLU A 364 24.62 -22.46 9.42
N SER A 365 23.97 -22.07 8.31
CA SER A 365 22.52 -21.80 8.25
C SER A 365 21.76 -22.91 7.48
N PRO A 366 20.68 -23.50 8.05
CA PRO A 366 19.95 -24.60 7.42
C PRO A 366 18.98 -24.14 6.32
N ASP A 367 19.00 -24.84 5.19
CA ASP A 367 18.27 -24.50 3.97
C ASP A 367 16.77 -24.88 4.04
N VAL A 368 15.86 -23.89 4.18
CA VAL A 368 14.41 -24.13 4.28
C VAL A 368 13.71 -23.98 2.92
N HIS A 369 13.55 -25.11 2.23
CA HIS A 369 13.15 -25.16 0.83
C HIS A 369 11.61 -25.15 0.60
N ASN A 370 10.97 -23.97 0.64
CA ASN A 370 9.55 -23.80 0.24
C ASN A 370 9.40 -23.16 -1.17
N PRO A 371 8.81 -23.86 -2.17
CA PRO A 371 8.75 -23.37 -3.56
C PRO A 371 7.78 -22.20 -3.77
N TRP A 372 6.71 -22.09 -2.97
CA TRP A 372 5.76 -20.96 -3.08
C TRP A 372 6.41 -19.67 -2.57
N PHE A 373 7.09 -19.74 -1.44
CA PHE A 373 7.88 -18.64 -0.87
C PHE A 373 8.99 -18.20 -1.83
N LYS A 374 9.72 -19.17 -2.41
CA LYS A 374 10.78 -18.93 -3.41
C LYS A 374 10.26 -18.16 -4.64
N SER A 375 9.07 -18.51 -5.16
CA SER A 375 8.45 -17.78 -6.27
C SER A 375 8.08 -16.33 -5.90
N CYS A 376 7.45 -16.12 -4.74
CA CYS A 376 7.03 -14.79 -4.28
C CYS A 376 8.22 -13.84 -4.07
N LEU A 377 9.31 -14.35 -3.46
CA LEU A 377 10.56 -13.61 -3.31
C LEU A 377 11.26 -13.36 -4.66
N GLN A 378 11.41 -14.37 -5.51
CA GLN A 378 12.12 -14.23 -6.79
C GLN A 378 11.44 -13.26 -7.76
N HIS A 379 10.11 -13.15 -7.74
CA HIS A 379 9.40 -12.17 -8.57
C HIS A 379 9.36 -10.75 -7.98
N THR A 380 9.80 -10.55 -6.74
CA THR A 380 9.69 -9.25 -6.04
C THR A 380 11.06 -8.62 -5.74
N PHE A 381 12.02 -9.40 -5.25
CA PHE A 381 13.33 -8.90 -4.82
C PHE A 381 14.43 -8.98 -5.90
N ARG A 382 14.32 -9.93 -6.85
CA ARG A 382 15.33 -10.15 -7.90
C ARG A 382 15.64 -8.92 -8.77
N PRO A 383 14.68 -8.04 -9.11
CA PRO A 383 14.98 -6.79 -9.84
C PRO A 383 15.83 -5.80 -9.02
N VAL A 384 15.64 -5.75 -7.70
CA VAL A 384 16.32 -4.82 -6.81
C VAL A 384 17.73 -5.32 -6.48
N VAL A 385 17.84 -6.56 -6.00
CA VAL A 385 19.11 -7.17 -5.59
C VAL A 385 20.04 -7.41 -6.79
N GLY A 386 19.49 -7.86 -7.93
CA GLY A 386 20.27 -8.12 -9.14
C GLY A 386 20.93 -6.86 -9.72
N HIS A 387 20.29 -5.69 -9.59
CA HIS A 387 20.82 -4.45 -10.14
C HIS A 387 21.87 -3.77 -9.24
N ALA A 388 21.89 -4.10 -7.94
CA ALA A 388 22.96 -3.71 -7.02
C ALA A 388 24.21 -4.58 -7.22
N LEU A 389 24.05 -5.90 -7.26
CA LEU A 389 25.16 -6.85 -7.50
C LEU A 389 25.81 -6.68 -8.88
N ALA A 390 25.07 -6.21 -9.89
CA ALA A 390 25.59 -5.87 -11.22
C ALA A 390 26.24 -4.46 -11.31
N ARG A 391 26.43 -3.78 -10.18
CA ARG A 391 27.25 -2.55 -10.04
C ARG A 391 28.37 -2.68 -8.99
N ALA A 392 28.44 -3.81 -8.29
CA ALA A 392 29.50 -4.17 -7.35
C ALA A 392 30.51 -5.17 -7.96
N LYS A 393 30.50 -5.26 -9.31
CA LYS A 393 31.41 -5.97 -10.20
C LYS A 393 31.62 -5.10 -11.44
#